data_AF-X8HAQ8-F1
#
_entry.id   AF-X8HAQ8-F1
#
_cell.length_a   1.000
_cell.length_b   1.000
_cell.length_c   1.000
_cell.angle_alpha   90.00
_cell.angle_beta   90.00
_cell.angle_gamma   90.00
#
_symmetry.space_group_name_H-M   'P 1'
#
loop_
_entity.id
_entity.type
_entity.pdbx_description
1 polymer ?
#
loop_
_entity_poly.entity_id
_entity_poly.type
_entity_poly.pdbx_seq_one_letter_code
_entity_poly.pdbx_strand_id
1 'polypeptide(L)'
;MDYSERTKYNFEDDLLGEQAVNKFLVDFLYEKFKEKGYIIDFEVSRELNKQHAGSDTVLILKSGKKIVVDEKAAIHYAKTNLKEKAMPTFAFEVSYMYNGQLKEGWLTNPKYNETQRYLLCWLWVQAGTNKSRLKYHDIVQIEAMFFEKTDIQEYIINIVTADTDIVKFHTVASNKRVSLEEKILQKALDKIDEPVGKETYPKWYLTGRNILSEQPLNIILYRNQLEDLATSHWLVTRKELINLNKK
;
A
#
# COMPACT_ATOMS: atom_id res chain seq x y z
N MET A 1 28.05 -7.56 12.17
CA MET A 1 27.39 -6.95 10.99
C MET A 1 26.57 -5.81 11.53
N ASP A 2 26.93 -4.58 11.16
CA ASP A 2 26.37 -3.37 11.72
C ASP A 2 24.89 -3.23 11.32
N TYR A 3 24.03 -2.77 12.24
CA TYR A 3 22.59 -2.66 12.01
C TYR A 3 22.28 -1.64 10.89
N SER A 4 23.19 -0.68 10.69
CA SER A 4 23.15 0.35 9.64
C SER A 4 23.31 -0.21 8.21
N GLU A 5 24.09 -1.27 8.02
CA GLU A 5 24.25 -1.92 6.72
C GLU A 5 22.98 -2.69 6.33
N ARG A 6 22.34 -3.35 7.31
CA ARG A 6 21.13 -4.16 7.11
C ARG A 6 19.94 -3.34 6.61
N THR A 7 19.76 -2.11 7.10
CA THR A 7 18.70 -1.19 6.66
C THR A 7 18.95 -0.64 5.26
N LYS A 8 20.21 -0.39 4.90
CA LYS A 8 20.56 0.10 3.56
C LYS A 8 20.29 -0.95 2.47
N TYR A 9 20.63 -2.23 2.74
CA TYR A 9 20.33 -3.32 1.80
C TYR A 9 18.84 -3.56 1.61
N ASN A 10 18.01 -3.41 2.67
CA ASN A 10 16.57 -3.58 2.56
C ASN A 10 15.90 -2.48 1.72
N PHE A 11 16.35 -1.22 1.83
CA PHE A 11 15.75 -0.10 1.09
C PHE A 11 15.95 -0.19 -0.43
N GLU A 12 17.16 -0.55 -0.89
CA GLU A 12 17.43 -0.74 -2.32
C GLU A 12 16.65 -1.92 -2.90
N ASP A 13 16.58 -3.02 -2.14
CA ASP A 13 15.86 -4.23 -2.52
C ASP A 13 14.33 -4.01 -2.55
N ASP A 14 13.77 -3.25 -1.60
CA ASP A 14 12.35 -2.85 -1.58
C ASP A 14 12.00 -1.95 -2.79
N LEU A 15 12.85 -0.97 -3.11
CA LEU A 15 12.70 -0.13 -4.29
C LEU A 15 12.73 -0.94 -5.60
N LEU A 16 13.62 -1.94 -5.70
CA LEU A 16 13.67 -2.84 -6.86
C LEU A 16 12.41 -3.70 -6.97
N GLY A 17 11.86 -4.13 -5.83
CA GLY A 17 10.59 -4.84 -5.77
C GLY A 17 9.43 -3.99 -6.29
N GLU A 18 9.31 -2.74 -5.83
CA GLU A 18 8.30 -1.78 -6.31
C GLU A 18 8.44 -1.52 -7.81
N GLN A 19 9.65 -1.32 -8.31
CA GLN A 19 9.92 -1.17 -9.75
C GLN A 19 9.50 -2.40 -10.56
N ALA A 20 9.71 -3.61 -10.03
CA ALA A 20 9.26 -4.85 -10.67
C ALA A 20 7.73 -4.92 -10.77
N VAL A 21 7.02 -4.47 -9.74
CA VAL A 21 5.55 -4.39 -9.72
C VAL A 21 5.06 -3.36 -10.74
N ASN A 22 5.58 -2.13 -10.70
CA ASN A 22 5.20 -1.08 -11.64
C ASN A 22 5.40 -1.53 -13.09
N LYS A 23 6.56 -2.14 -13.40
CA LYS A 23 6.80 -2.67 -14.74
C LYS A 23 5.77 -3.74 -15.15
N PHE A 24 5.36 -4.61 -14.23
CA PHE A 24 4.33 -5.61 -14.51
C PHE A 24 2.96 -4.95 -14.79
N LEU A 25 2.60 -3.92 -14.03
CA LEU A 25 1.36 -3.16 -14.23
C LEU A 25 1.38 -2.39 -15.55
N VAL A 26 2.51 -1.78 -15.92
CA VAL A 26 2.70 -1.16 -17.24
C VAL A 26 2.41 -2.15 -18.35
N ASP A 27 3.13 -3.28 -18.37
CA ASP A 27 3.05 -4.23 -19.47
C ASP A 27 1.67 -4.92 -19.59
N PHE A 28 0.95 -5.11 -18.48
CA PHE A 28 -0.25 -5.99 -18.46
C PHE A 28 -1.54 -5.36 -17.93
N LEU A 29 -1.49 -4.24 -17.21
CA LEU A 29 -2.68 -3.49 -16.78
C LEU A 29 -2.88 -2.25 -17.66
N TYR A 30 -1.90 -1.34 -17.68
CA TYR A 30 -2.06 -0.03 -18.31
C TYR A 30 -2.08 -0.12 -19.84
N GLU A 31 -1.22 -0.93 -20.46
CA GLU A 31 -1.31 -1.23 -21.90
C GLU A 31 -2.66 -1.85 -22.27
N LYS A 32 -3.20 -2.76 -21.44
CA LYS A 32 -4.53 -3.34 -21.67
C LYS A 32 -5.66 -2.35 -21.47
N PHE A 33 -5.54 -1.40 -20.54
CA PHE A 33 -6.50 -0.30 -20.40
C PHE A 33 -6.50 0.59 -21.63
N LYS A 34 -5.33 0.85 -22.22
CA LYS A 34 -5.17 1.61 -23.47
C LYS A 34 -5.78 0.86 -24.65
N GLU A 35 -5.42 -0.41 -24.86
CA GLU A 35 -5.99 -1.27 -25.91
C GLU A 35 -7.52 -1.36 -25.84
N LYS A 36 -8.09 -1.51 -24.63
CA LYS A 36 -9.54 -1.56 -24.41
C LYS A 36 -10.22 -0.17 -24.45
N GLY A 37 -9.44 0.90 -24.57
CA GLY A 37 -9.94 2.28 -24.63
C GLY A 37 -10.55 2.78 -23.31
N TYR A 38 -10.13 2.25 -22.16
CA TYR A 38 -10.47 2.85 -20.85
C TYR A 38 -9.69 4.14 -20.61
N ILE A 39 -8.47 4.21 -21.14
CA ILE A 39 -7.60 5.40 -21.16
C ILE A 39 -7.17 5.66 -22.60
N ILE A 40 -6.70 6.88 -22.90
CA ILE A 40 -6.04 7.20 -24.18
C ILE A 40 -4.58 6.78 -24.11
N ASP A 41 -3.92 7.12 -23.01
CA ASP A 41 -2.50 6.84 -22.80
C ASP A 41 -2.14 6.90 -21.31
N PHE A 42 -0.89 6.60 -20.98
CA PHE A 42 -0.35 6.75 -19.63
C PHE A 42 1.13 7.15 -19.67
N GLU A 43 1.59 7.82 -18.62
CA GLU A 43 2.98 8.23 -18.42
C GLU A 43 3.49 7.58 -17.14
N VAL A 44 4.64 6.90 -17.19
CA VAL A 44 5.32 6.36 -16.01
C VAL A 44 6.27 7.41 -15.47
N SER A 45 6.13 7.78 -14.20
CA SER A 45 7.03 8.69 -13.53
C SER A 45 8.39 8.02 -13.34
N ARG A 46 9.42 8.54 -14.01
CA ARG A 46 10.82 8.06 -13.89
C ARG A 46 11.71 8.99 -13.07
N GLU A 47 11.19 10.13 -12.66
CA GLU A 47 11.89 11.09 -11.82
C GLU A 47 11.75 10.65 -10.35
N LEU A 48 12.88 10.39 -9.69
CA LEU A 48 12.92 9.94 -8.29
C LEU A 48 12.09 10.83 -7.37
N ASN A 49 12.12 12.15 -7.60
CA ASN A 49 11.36 13.13 -6.82
C ASN A 49 9.84 12.99 -6.97
N LYS A 50 9.35 12.60 -8.16
CA LYS A 50 7.91 12.36 -8.41
C LYS A 50 7.45 11.03 -7.82
N GLN A 51 8.28 9.98 -7.94
CA GLN A 51 8.02 8.69 -7.28
C GLN A 51 7.97 8.87 -5.76
N HIS A 52 8.91 9.62 -5.19
CA HIS A 52 8.91 9.98 -3.77
C HIS A 52 7.71 10.83 -3.32
N ALA A 53 6.98 11.45 -4.26
CA ALA A 53 5.74 12.19 -4.02
C ALA A 53 4.48 11.33 -4.29
N GLY A 54 4.61 10.01 -4.50
CA GLY A 54 3.47 9.09 -4.70
C GLY A 54 2.85 9.23 -6.10
N SER A 55 3.69 9.51 -7.09
CA SER A 55 3.30 9.52 -8.49
C SER A 55 4.08 8.43 -9.20
N ASP A 56 3.50 7.24 -9.33
CA ASP A 56 4.11 6.13 -10.08
C ASP A 56 3.69 6.18 -11.54
N THR A 57 2.38 6.33 -11.78
CA THR A 57 1.78 6.34 -13.11
C THR A 57 0.74 7.45 -13.23
N VAL A 58 0.76 8.20 -14.34
CA VAL A 58 -0.24 9.20 -14.68
C VAL A 58 -1.10 8.70 -15.83
N LEU A 59 -2.39 8.48 -15.58
CA LEU A 59 -3.36 8.03 -16.59
C LEU A 59 -3.94 9.23 -17.34
N ILE A 60 -4.06 9.13 -18.66
CA ILE A 60 -4.68 10.15 -19.52
C ILE A 60 -6.04 9.62 -20.00
N LEU A 61 -7.11 10.18 -19.47
CA LEU A 61 -8.48 9.78 -19.82
C LEU A 61 -8.92 10.33 -21.18
N LYS A 62 -10.01 9.77 -21.72
CA LYS A 62 -10.66 10.25 -22.95
C LYS A 62 -11.07 11.73 -22.91
N SER A 63 -11.37 12.24 -21.73
CA SER A 63 -11.68 13.66 -21.51
C SER A 63 -10.45 14.58 -21.52
N GLY A 64 -9.23 14.04 -21.65
CA GLY A 64 -7.98 14.77 -21.46
C GLY A 64 -7.59 14.97 -19.99
N LYS A 65 -8.44 14.56 -19.04
CA LYS A 65 -8.11 14.60 -17.60
C LYS A 65 -6.94 13.67 -17.32
N LYS A 66 -5.93 14.18 -16.61
CA LYS A 66 -4.83 13.38 -16.04
C LYS A 66 -5.18 12.91 -14.64
N ILE A 67 -4.84 11.67 -14.30
CA ILE A 67 -5.03 11.09 -12.96
C ILE A 67 -3.70 10.52 -12.49
N VAL A 68 -3.20 11.03 -11.37
CA VAL A 68 -1.98 10.52 -10.73
C VAL A 68 -2.32 9.32 -9.84
N VAL A 69 -1.67 8.20 -10.10
CA VAL A 69 -1.84 6.92 -9.40
C VAL A 69 -0.58 6.60 -8.60
N ASP A 70 -0.78 6.22 -7.34
CA ASP A 70 0.22 5.67 -6.43
C ASP A 70 -0.04 4.18 -6.24
N GLU A 71 0.93 3.35 -6.55
CA GLU A 71 0.86 1.89 -6.55
C GLU A 71 1.38 1.38 -5.21
N LYS A 72 0.52 0.71 -4.43
CA LYS A 72 0.90 0.13 -3.13
C LYS A 72 0.81 -1.38 -3.19
N ALA A 73 1.95 -2.06 -3.05
CA ALA A 73 2.05 -3.50 -3.23
C ALA A 73 2.34 -4.25 -1.92
N ALA A 74 1.55 -5.27 -1.62
CA ALA A 74 1.76 -6.14 -0.45
C ALA A 74 2.82 -7.24 -0.74
N ILE A 75 4.04 -6.85 -1.16
CA ILE A 75 5.08 -7.74 -1.67
C ILE A 75 5.47 -8.85 -0.68
N HIS A 76 5.72 -8.50 0.59
CA HIS A 76 6.12 -9.50 1.60
C HIS A 76 5.04 -10.57 1.85
N TYR A 77 3.78 -10.27 1.54
CA TYR A 77 2.64 -11.17 1.67
C TYR A 77 2.28 -11.89 0.37
N ALA A 78 3.11 -11.77 -0.68
CA ALA A 78 2.90 -12.46 -1.94
C ALA A 78 2.74 -13.97 -1.75
N LYS A 79 1.80 -14.55 -2.49
CA LYS A 79 1.48 -15.98 -2.50
C LYS A 79 2.34 -16.72 -3.52
N THR A 80 2.64 -17.99 -3.26
CA THR A 80 3.39 -18.84 -4.21
C THR A 80 2.52 -19.95 -4.82
N ASN A 81 1.30 -20.12 -4.31
CA ASN A 81 0.32 -21.06 -4.83
C ASN A 81 -0.91 -20.31 -5.34
N LEU A 82 -1.22 -20.46 -6.63
CA LEU A 82 -2.36 -19.80 -7.30
C LEU A 82 -3.73 -20.23 -6.76
N LYS A 83 -3.81 -21.35 -6.02
CA LYS A 83 -5.06 -21.79 -5.36
C LYS A 83 -5.33 -21.03 -4.06
N GLU A 84 -4.33 -20.35 -3.49
CA GLU A 84 -4.52 -19.51 -2.31
C GLU A 84 -5.21 -18.21 -2.71
N LYS A 85 -6.16 -17.77 -1.86
CA LYS A 85 -6.73 -16.43 -1.98
C LYS A 85 -5.68 -15.39 -1.57
N ALA A 86 -5.80 -14.18 -2.13
CA ALA A 86 -5.07 -13.02 -1.64
C ALA A 86 -5.32 -12.82 -0.14
N MET A 87 -4.35 -12.18 0.53
CA MET A 87 -4.53 -11.76 1.91
C MET A 87 -5.78 -10.87 2.00
N PRO A 88 -6.70 -11.10 2.95
CA PRO A 88 -7.96 -10.38 3.01
C PRO A 88 -7.82 -9.01 3.66
N THR A 89 -6.63 -8.43 3.68
CA THR A 89 -6.33 -7.16 4.34
C THR A 89 -5.32 -6.35 3.54
N PHE A 90 -5.30 -5.04 3.82
CA PHE A 90 -4.25 -4.13 3.39
C PHE A 90 -3.88 -3.18 4.55
N ALA A 91 -2.61 -2.80 4.64
CA ALA A 91 -2.10 -1.91 5.68
C ALA A 91 -1.89 -0.50 5.11
N PHE A 92 -2.43 0.50 5.80
CA PHE A 92 -2.29 1.92 5.49
C PHE A 92 -1.37 2.55 6.52
N GLU A 93 -0.22 3.06 6.07
CA GLU A 93 0.79 3.59 6.98
C GLU A 93 0.39 4.96 7.51
N VAL A 94 0.26 5.05 8.84
CA VAL A 94 -0.12 6.26 9.55
C VAL A 94 1.10 7.04 10.00
N SER A 95 2.11 6.37 10.54
CA SER A 95 3.35 6.99 10.97
C SER A 95 4.50 5.99 11.08
N TYR A 96 5.72 6.49 11.00
CA TYR A 96 6.95 5.71 11.15
C TYR A 96 8.06 6.54 11.78
N MET A 97 9.10 5.88 12.27
CA MET A 97 10.30 6.47 12.84
C MET A 97 11.38 6.57 11.77
N TYR A 98 11.97 7.74 11.62
CA TYR A 98 13.12 7.97 10.75
C TYR A 98 14.15 8.83 11.46
N ASN A 99 15.37 8.31 11.63
CA ASN A 99 16.45 8.97 12.36
C ASN A 99 16.01 9.49 13.75
N GLY A 100 15.24 8.68 14.48
CA GLY A 100 14.75 9.02 15.81
C GLY A 100 13.60 10.04 15.84
N GLN A 101 13.12 10.50 14.68
CA GLN A 101 11.98 11.41 14.58
C GLN A 101 10.74 10.65 14.07
N LEU A 102 9.59 10.94 14.68
CA LEU A 102 8.31 10.48 14.17
C LEU A 102 7.97 11.25 12.88
N LYS A 103 7.58 10.51 11.85
CA LYS A 103 7.14 11.01 10.54
C LYS A 103 5.75 10.49 10.23
N GLU A 104 5.00 11.28 9.49
CA GLU A 104 3.70 10.89 8.96
C GLU A 104 3.89 9.89 7.82
N GLY A 105 3.10 8.82 7.85
CA GLY A 105 3.07 7.80 6.82
C GLY A 105 2.32 8.27 5.57
N TRP A 106 2.42 7.48 4.50
CA TRP A 106 1.87 7.87 3.19
C TRP A 106 0.35 8.07 3.17
N LEU A 107 -0.39 7.56 4.16
CA LEU A 107 -1.84 7.74 4.22
C LEU A 107 -2.25 9.21 4.30
N THR A 108 -1.56 10.04 5.10
CA THR A 108 -1.97 11.44 5.35
C THR A 108 -0.86 12.47 5.15
N ASN A 109 0.36 12.05 4.83
CA ASN A 109 1.49 12.95 4.68
C ASN A 109 1.30 13.90 3.46
N PRO A 110 1.38 15.23 3.64
CA PRO A 110 1.21 16.21 2.57
C PRO A 110 2.18 16.08 1.40
N LYS A 111 3.32 15.41 1.59
CA LYS A 111 4.28 15.10 0.51
C LYS A 111 3.62 14.34 -0.65
N TYR A 112 2.56 13.58 -0.38
CA TYR A 112 1.85 12.78 -1.38
C TYR A 112 0.60 13.47 -1.94
N ASN A 113 0.50 14.80 -1.86
CA ASN A 113 -0.70 15.56 -2.25
C ASN A 113 -1.04 15.48 -3.75
N GLU A 114 -0.07 15.16 -4.60
CA GLU A 114 -0.31 14.99 -6.04
C GLU A 114 -1.06 13.69 -6.36
N THR A 115 -0.93 12.66 -5.51
CA THR A 115 -1.66 11.40 -5.67
C THR A 115 -3.16 11.64 -5.63
N GLN A 116 -3.88 11.13 -6.64
CA GLN A 116 -5.34 11.21 -6.71
C GLN A 116 -5.98 9.84 -6.48
N ARG A 117 -5.31 8.77 -6.89
CA ARG A 117 -5.79 7.40 -6.72
C ARG A 117 -4.73 6.48 -6.14
N TYR A 118 -5.17 5.55 -5.31
CA TYR A 118 -4.36 4.41 -4.92
C TYR A 118 -4.67 3.20 -5.81
N LEU A 119 -3.63 2.44 -6.17
CA LEU A 119 -3.76 1.10 -6.73
C LEU A 119 -3.16 0.10 -5.75
N LEU A 120 -4.02 -0.56 -4.97
CA LEU A 120 -3.59 -1.57 -4.00
C LEU A 120 -3.41 -2.91 -4.71
N CYS A 121 -2.26 -3.54 -4.51
CA CYS A 121 -1.84 -4.73 -5.24
C CYS A 121 -1.52 -5.91 -4.31
N TRP A 122 -2.14 -7.06 -4.59
CA TRP A 122 -1.81 -8.35 -3.98
C TRP A 122 -1.23 -9.29 -5.03
N LEU A 123 -0.13 -9.95 -4.70
CA LEU A 123 0.71 -10.62 -5.70
C LEU A 123 0.72 -12.14 -5.51
N TRP A 124 0.81 -12.84 -6.64
CA TRP A 124 1.28 -14.21 -6.70
C TRP A 124 2.58 -14.24 -7.49
N VAL A 125 3.55 -14.94 -6.92
CA VAL A 125 4.91 -15.05 -7.45
C VAL A 125 5.28 -16.52 -7.63
N GLN A 126 6.35 -16.78 -8.36
CA GLN A 126 6.85 -18.14 -8.55
C GLN A 126 7.23 -18.82 -7.23
N ALA A 127 7.12 -20.14 -7.18
CA ALA A 127 7.59 -20.92 -6.04
C ALA A 127 9.10 -20.75 -5.87
N GLY A 128 9.56 -20.47 -4.64
CA GLY A 128 10.97 -20.22 -4.34
C GLY A 128 11.44 -18.77 -4.56
N THR A 129 10.57 -17.86 -5.01
CA THR A 129 10.90 -16.43 -5.12
C THR A 129 11.29 -15.85 -3.76
N ASN A 130 12.44 -15.17 -3.70
CA ASN A 130 12.79 -14.33 -2.57
C ASN A 130 12.02 -13.01 -2.64
N LYS A 131 11.03 -12.85 -1.77
CA LYS A 131 10.14 -11.68 -1.76
C LYS A 131 10.85 -10.37 -1.41
N SER A 132 11.96 -10.40 -0.68
CA SER A 132 12.74 -9.19 -0.43
C SER A 132 13.49 -8.74 -1.69
N ARG A 133 13.68 -9.61 -2.68
CA ARG A 133 14.41 -9.32 -3.92
C ARG A 133 13.56 -9.66 -5.13
N LEU A 134 12.30 -9.23 -5.09
CA LEU A 134 11.30 -9.54 -6.10
C LEU A 134 11.76 -9.03 -7.46
N LYS A 135 11.75 -9.90 -8.47
CA LYS A 135 12.03 -9.51 -9.86
C LYS A 135 10.76 -9.53 -10.69
N TYR A 136 10.75 -8.73 -11.76
CA TYR A 136 9.64 -8.67 -12.71
C TYR A 136 9.19 -10.04 -13.23
N HIS A 137 10.12 -10.95 -13.51
CA HIS A 137 9.81 -12.29 -14.02
C HIS A 137 9.23 -13.23 -12.97
N ASP A 138 9.45 -12.94 -11.69
CA ASP A 138 8.91 -13.73 -10.58
C ASP A 138 7.40 -13.52 -10.44
N ILE A 139 6.87 -12.38 -10.90
CA ILE A 139 5.44 -12.06 -10.80
C ILE A 139 4.65 -12.90 -11.80
N VAL A 140 3.67 -13.63 -11.27
CA VAL A 140 2.75 -14.49 -12.03
C VAL A 140 1.44 -13.75 -12.31
N GLN A 141 0.85 -13.14 -11.27
CA GLN A 141 -0.35 -12.32 -11.37
C GLN A 141 -0.44 -11.31 -10.23
N ILE A 142 -1.22 -10.26 -10.46
CA ILE A 142 -1.54 -9.23 -9.47
C ILE A 142 -3.06 -9.06 -9.43
N GLU A 143 -3.65 -9.17 -8.24
CA GLU A 143 -4.99 -8.66 -7.97
C GLU A 143 -4.86 -7.19 -7.58
N ALA A 144 -5.57 -6.31 -8.26
CA ALA A 144 -5.39 -4.87 -8.18
C ALA A 144 -6.73 -4.14 -7.98
N MET A 145 -6.81 -3.27 -6.99
CA MET A 145 -8.00 -2.45 -6.70
C MET A 145 -7.68 -0.96 -6.77
N PHE A 146 -8.47 -0.21 -7.53
CA PHE A 146 -8.37 1.26 -7.64
C PHE A 146 -9.27 1.95 -6.63
N PHE A 147 -8.76 3.01 -6.02
CA PHE A 147 -9.49 3.82 -5.05
C PHE A 147 -9.29 5.30 -5.34
N GLU A 148 -10.32 6.12 -5.10
CA GLU A 148 -10.09 7.55 -4.90
C GLU A 148 -9.37 7.73 -3.56
N LYS A 149 -8.27 8.50 -3.56
CA LYS A 149 -7.46 8.72 -2.35
C LYS A 149 -8.28 9.32 -1.23
N THR A 150 -9.12 10.31 -1.56
CA THR A 150 -9.99 11.02 -0.63
C THR A 150 -10.94 10.08 0.09
N ASP A 151 -11.55 9.15 -0.64
CA ASP A 151 -12.57 8.25 -0.09
C ASP A 151 -11.94 7.30 0.95
N ILE A 152 -10.75 6.76 0.68
CA ILE A 152 -10.00 5.95 1.65
C ILE A 152 -9.58 6.79 2.86
N GLN A 153 -9.04 8.00 2.64
CA GLN A 153 -8.57 8.86 3.73
C GLN A 153 -9.73 9.24 4.65
N GLU A 154 -10.83 9.73 4.09
CA GLU A 154 -12.03 10.12 4.85
C GLU A 154 -12.63 8.94 5.59
N TYR A 155 -12.72 7.77 4.96
CA TYR A 155 -13.20 6.55 5.60
C TYR A 155 -12.37 6.19 6.84
N ILE A 156 -11.04 6.17 6.69
CA ILE A 156 -10.14 5.81 7.79
C ILE A 156 -10.17 6.87 8.90
N ILE A 157 -10.11 8.16 8.54
CA ILE A 157 -10.11 9.27 9.50
C ILE A 157 -11.43 9.27 10.30
N ASN A 158 -12.56 9.06 9.64
CA ASN A 158 -13.87 8.98 10.28
C ASN A 158 -13.95 7.82 11.26
N ILE A 159 -13.52 6.62 10.90
CA ILE A 159 -13.57 5.50 11.84
C ILE A 159 -12.67 5.72 13.06
N VAL A 160 -11.54 6.41 12.90
CA VAL A 160 -10.62 6.70 14.00
C VAL A 160 -11.11 7.84 14.90
N THR A 161 -11.72 8.88 14.33
CA THR A 161 -11.96 10.15 15.02
C THR A 161 -13.43 10.52 15.21
N ALA A 162 -14.34 9.77 14.57
CA ALA A 162 -15.75 10.13 14.35
C ALA A 162 -15.91 11.52 13.69
N ASP A 163 -14.97 11.86 12.80
CA ASP A 163 -14.79 13.18 12.19
C ASP A 163 -13.97 13.06 10.88
N THR A 164 -13.77 14.13 10.12
CA THR A 164 -12.86 14.16 8.95
C THR A 164 -11.63 15.04 9.18
N ASP A 165 -11.40 15.52 10.41
CA ASP A 165 -10.25 16.33 10.78
C ASP A 165 -8.94 15.52 10.87
N ILE A 166 -8.04 15.82 9.94
CA ILE A 166 -6.69 15.24 9.85
C ILE A 166 -5.80 15.55 11.06
N VAL A 167 -5.92 16.73 11.67
CA VAL A 167 -5.11 17.13 12.84
C VAL A 167 -5.54 16.33 14.07
N LYS A 168 -6.85 16.16 14.23
CA LYS A 168 -7.42 15.28 15.24
C LYS A 168 -6.99 13.83 15.02
N PHE A 169 -6.97 13.36 13.78
CA PHE A 169 -6.46 12.03 13.43
C PHE A 169 -5.01 11.84 13.84
N HIS A 170 -4.11 12.78 13.50
CA HIS A 170 -2.71 12.72 13.89
C HIS A 170 -2.51 12.70 15.41
N THR A 171 -3.33 13.47 16.14
CA THR A 171 -3.31 13.48 17.62
C THR A 171 -3.71 12.12 18.19
N VAL A 172 -4.81 11.53 17.71
CA VAL A 172 -5.29 10.20 18.13
C VAL A 172 -4.25 9.13 17.79
N ALA A 173 -3.71 9.15 16.58
CA ALA A 173 -2.69 8.20 16.13
C ALA A 173 -1.41 8.28 16.96
N SER A 174 -0.94 9.49 17.30
CA SER A 174 0.25 9.69 18.12
C SER A 174 0.05 9.16 19.54
N ASN A 175 -1.08 9.46 20.17
CA ASN A 175 -1.42 8.93 21.50
C ASN A 175 -1.55 7.40 21.48
N LYS A 176 -2.16 6.86 20.41
CA LYS A 176 -2.28 5.41 20.23
C LYS A 176 -0.92 4.75 20.06
N ARG A 177 -0.01 5.35 19.29
CA ARG A 177 1.36 4.87 19.12
C ARG A 177 2.05 4.70 20.47
N VAL A 178 2.07 5.75 21.30
CA VAL A 178 2.70 5.73 22.62
C VAL A 178 2.12 4.60 23.48
N SER A 179 0.79 4.48 23.53
CA SER A 179 0.14 3.41 24.29
C SER A 179 0.51 2.00 23.80
N LEU A 180 0.64 1.80 22.48
CA LEU A 180 1.04 0.51 21.92
C LEU A 180 2.54 0.21 22.13
N GLU A 181 3.40 1.21 22.07
CA GLU A 181 4.83 1.09 22.37
C GLU A 181 5.06 0.68 23.83
N GLU A 182 4.36 1.30 24.77
CA GLU A 182 4.38 0.91 26.19
C GLU A 182 3.97 -0.56 26.38
N LYS A 183 2.91 -1.00 25.71
CA LYS A 183 2.44 -2.40 25.77
C LYS A 183 3.45 -3.38 25.17
N ILE A 184 4.08 -3.02 24.05
CA ILE A 184 5.16 -3.81 23.43
C ILE A 184 6.30 -4.01 24.44
N LEU A 185 6.73 -2.94 25.11
CA LEU A 185 7.81 -2.99 26.09
C LEU A 185 7.43 -3.81 27.33
N GLN A 186 6.27 -3.54 27.92
CA GLN A 186 5.81 -4.23 29.14
C GLN A 186 5.61 -5.73 28.94
N LYS A 187 5.15 -6.14 27.75
CA LYS A 187 4.84 -7.53 27.42
C LYS A 187 5.94 -8.23 26.62
N ALA A 188 7.05 -7.55 26.35
CA ALA A 188 8.15 -8.04 25.51
C ALA A 188 7.67 -8.61 24.16
N LEU A 189 6.79 -7.87 23.47
CA LEU A 189 6.22 -8.28 22.18
C LEU A 189 7.02 -7.70 21.01
N ASP A 190 7.09 -8.40 19.89
CA ASP A 190 7.71 -7.86 18.68
C ASP A 190 6.75 -6.96 17.86
N LYS A 191 5.45 -7.07 18.12
CA LYS A 191 4.38 -6.33 17.45
C LYS A 191 3.08 -6.42 18.25
N ILE A 192 2.14 -5.52 17.99
CA ILE A 192 0.82 -5.53 18.61
C ILE A 192 -0.24 -4.99 17.65
N ASP A 193 -1.44 -5.54 17.73
CA ASP A 193 -2.63 -5.03 17.06
C ASP A 193 -3.79 -4.82 18.03
N GLU A 194 -4.58 -3.78 17.80
CA GLU A 194 -5.78 -3.47 18.57
C GLU A 194 -6.88 -2.94 17.64
N PRO A 195 -8.15 -3.35 17.83
CA PRO A 195 -9.26 -2.75 17.11
C PRO A 195 -9.29 -1.22 17.22
N VAL A 196 -9.70 -0.54 16.15
CA VAL A 196 -9.97 0.90 16.17
C VAL A 196 -11.29 1.19 16.90
N GLY A 197 -12.28 0.29 16.77
CA GLY A 197 -13.60 0.38 17.39
C GLY A 197 -14.04 -0.92 18.05
N LYS A 198 -15.36 -1.18 18.07
CA LYS A 198 -15.94 -2.41 18.66
C LYS A 198 -15.83 -3.63 17.75
N GLU A 199 -15.74 -3.40 16.44
CA GLU A 199 -15.63 -4.44 15.44
C GLU A 199 -14.22 -5.04 15.38
N THR A 200 -14.09 -6.23 14.78
CA THR A 200 -12.78 -6.89 14.63
C THR A 200 -11.83 -6.09 13.72
N TYR A 201 -12.37 -5.35 12.75
CA TYR A 201 -11.65 -4.43 11.87
C TYR A 201 -12.41 -3.10 11.76
N PRO A 202 -11.73 -1.97 11.49
CA PRO A 202 -10.28 -1.81 11.30
C PRO A 202 -9.44 -2.06 12.55
N LYS A 203 -8.13 -2.26 12.35
CA LYS A 203 -7.17 -2.43 13.45
C LYS A 203 -6.01 -1.47 13.35
N TRP A 204 -5.59 -0.94 14.50
CA TRP A 204 -4.24 -0.44 14.68
C TRP A 204 -3.26 -1.61 14.67
N TYR A 205 -2.13 -1.45 14.00
CA TYR A 205 -1.06 -2.43 13.99
C TYR A 205 0.29 -1.72 14.10
N LEU A 206 0.99 -1.94 15.20
CA LEU A 206 2.32 -1.40 15.43
C LEU A 206 3.36 -2.52 15.33
N THR A 207 4.33 -2.33 14.45
CA THR A 207 5.51 -3.20 14.37
C THR A 207 6.60 -2.67 15.30
N GLY A 208 7.16 -3.54 16.15
CA GLY A 208 8.22 -3.18 17.08
C GLY A 208 9.60 -3.10 16.42
N ARG A 209 10.52 -2.43 17.09
CA ARG A 209 11.88 -2.14 16.59
C ARG A 209 12.74 -3.37 16.31
N ASN A 210 12.40 -4.49 16.95
CA ASN A 210 13.11 -5.77 16.76
C ASN A 210 12.83 -6.36 15.38
N ILE A 211 11.69 -6.01 14.77
CA ILE A 211 11.33 -6.43 13.42
C ILE A 211 11.76 -5.35 12.41
N LEU A 212 11.35 -4.10 12.63
CA LEU A 212 11.60 -2.98 11.71
C LEU A 212 12.06 -1.75 12.48
N SER A 213 13.18 -1.14 12.05
CA SER A 213 13.69 0.12 12.62
C SER A 213 12.69 1.27 12.52
N GLU A 214 11.91 1.29 11.46
CA GLU A 214 10.90 2.32 11.19
C GLU A 214 9.69 2.20 12.11
N GLN A 215 9.49 1.06 12.76
CA GLN A 215 8.38 0.83 13.68
C GLN A 215 7.03 1.37 13.16
N PRO A 216 6.59 0.99 11.94
CA PRO A 216 5.43 1.61 11.33
C PRO A 216 4.17 1.32 12.14
N LEU A 217 3.40 2.37 12.38
CA LEU A 217 2.02 2.30 12.83
C LEU A 217 1.12 2.29 11.61
N ASN A 218 0.31 1.25 11.47
CA ASN A 218 -0.62 1.09 10.37
C ASN A 218 -2.06 1.01 10.86
N ILE A 219 -2.98 1.35 9.97
CA ILE A 219 -4.38 0.93 10.06
C ILE A 219 -4.59 -0.20 9.05
N ILE A 220 -5.12 -1.32 9.51
CA ILE A 220 -5.43 -2.48 8.67
C ILE A 220 -6.93 -2.48 8.37
N LEU A 221 -7.27 -2.44 7.08
CA LEU A 221 -8.64 -2.65 6.60
C LEU A 221 -8.82 -4.08 6.11
N TYR A 222 -10.01 -4.63 6.31
CA TYR A 222 -10.40 -5.94 5.79
C TYR A 222 -11.01 -5.84 4.39
N ARG A 223 -11.01 -6.98 3.69
CA ARG A 223 -11.34 -7.06 2.26
C ARG A 223 -12.73 -6.55 1.92
N ASN A 224 -13.74 -6.79 2.75
CA ASN A 224 -15.09 -6.26 2.48
C ASN A 224 -15.10 -4.72 2.48
N GLN A 225 -14.43 -4.10 3.44
CA GLN A 225 -14.30 -2.63 3.52
C GLN A 225 -13.57 -2.08 2.28
N LEU A 226 -12.55 -2.78 1.80
CA LEU A 226 -11.82 -2.43 0.59
C LEU A 226 -12.69 -2.61 -0.67
N GLU A 227 -13.43 -3.72 -0.77
CA GLU A 227 -14.32 -3.95 -1.91
C GLU A 227 -15.45 -2.91 -1.99
N ASP A 228 -15.96 -2.44 -0.84
CA ASP A 228 -17.00 -1.41 -0.78
C ASP A 228 -16.51 -0.03 -1.23
N LEU A 229 -15.22 0.28 -1.05
CA LEU A 229 -14.59 1.56 -1.43
C LEU A 229 -13.93 1.52 -2.83
N ALA A 230 -13.72 0.33 -3.39
CA ALA A 230 -12.99 0.20 -4.65
C ALA A 230 -13.81 0.71 -5.84
N THR A 231 -13.23 1.64 -6.60
CA THR A 231 -13.80 2.13 -7.86
C THR A 231 -13.75 1.07 -8.97
N SER A 232 -12.75 0.20 -8.92
CA SER A 232 -12.65 -0.97 -9.80
C SER A 232 -11.67 -2.00 -9.24
N HIS A 233 -11.88 -3.25 -9.64
CA HIS A 233 -11.14 -4.41 -9.14
C HIS A 233 -10.79 -5.33 -10.31
N TRP A 234 -9.51 -5.72 -10.41
CA TRP A 234 -8.96 -6.41 -11.56
C TRP A 234 -8.03 -7.55 -11.15
N LEU A 235 -8.02 -8.62 -11.95
CA LEU A 235 -6.95 -9.60 -11.95
C LEU A 235 -6.08 -9.38 -13.20
N VAL A 236 -4.82 -9.10 -12.96
CA VAL A 236 -3.80 -8.81 -13.98
C VAL A 236 -2.89 -10.01 -14.11
N THR A 237 -2.88 -10.61 -15.29
CA THR A 237 -1.98 -11.71 -15.64
C THR A 237 -1.23 -11.37 -16.93
N ARG A 238 -0.19 -12.14 -17.25
CA ARG A 238 0.55 -11.95 -18.51
C ARG A 238 -0.29 -12.19 -19.77
N LYS A 239 -1.41 -12.89 -19.65
CA LYS A 239 -2.27 -13.29 -20.78
C LYS A 239 -3.55 -12.47 -20.85
N GLU A 240 -4.11 -12.16 -19.69
CA GLU A 240 -5.46 -11.64 -19.56
C GLU A 240 -5.55 -10.57 -18.47
N LEU A 241 -6.45 -9.62 -18.71
CA LEU A 241 -6.92 -8.64 -17.75
C LEU A 241 -8.41 -8.87 -17.50
N ILE A 242 -8.74 -9.35 -16.31
CA ILE A 242 -10.08 -9.78 -15.91
C ILE A 242 -10.66 -8.77 -14.93
N ASN A 243 -11.89 -8.30 -15.17
CA ASN A 243 -12.60 -7.45 -14.22
C ASN A 243 -13.26 -8.34 -13.15
N LEU A 244 -13.00 -8.02 -11.87
CA LEU A 244 -13.49 -8.75 -10.70
C LEU A 244 -14.57 -8.00 -9.91
N ASN A 245 -15.08 -6.87 -10.44
CA ASN A 245 -16.17 -6.14 -9.80
C ASN A 245 -17.36 -7.08 -9.57
N LYS A 246 -17.95 -7.02 -8.38
CA LYS A 246 -19.21 -7.71 -8.10
C LYS A 246 -20.28 -7.11 -9.01
N LYS A 247 -20.91 -7.94 -9.82
CA LYS A 247 -22.12 -7.59 -10.57
C LYS A 247 -23.29 -7.41 -9.62
#